data_AF-A0A8E2AG79-F1
#
_entry.id   AF-A0A8E2AG79-F1
#
_cell.length_a   1.000
_cell.length_b   1.000
_cell.length_c   1.000
_cell.angle_alpha   90.00
_cell.angle_beta   90.00
_cell.angle_gamma   90.00
#
_symmetry.space_group_name_H-M   'P 1'
#
loop_
_entity.id
_entity.type
_entity.pdbx_description
1 polymer ?
#
loop_
_entity_poly.entity_id
_entity_poly.type
_entity_poly.pdbx_seq_one_letter_code
_entity_poly.pdbx_strand_id
1 'polypeptide(L)'
;CILGENLWRRPILPGTTDVDQLEKIWQLCGTPNQHTWSNHDQLPGCEGVKRFNQYPRWVKQVSEMIGVETCDLLDKLLVCNPRDCLTASQALDHDYFWTDPLPADPKTLPSYEVSHEFDKRGHRNQAPVGPPIP
;
A
#
# COMPACT_ATOMS: atom_id res chain seq x y z
N CYS A 1 0.81 -0.79 3.10
CA CYS A 1 1.14 -0.71 1.65
C CYS A 1 1.02 -2.05 0.92
N ILE A 2 1.56 -3.15 1.46
CA ILE A 2 1.56 -4.47 0.80
C ILE A 2 0.16 -4.96 0.38
N LEU A 3 -0.86 -4.77 1.24
CA LEU A 3 -2.24 -5.12 0.88
C LEU A 3 -2.68 -4.42 -0.42
N GLY A 4 -2.42 -3.12 -0.54
CA GLY A 4 -2.70 -2.39 -1.78
C GLY A 4 -1.88 -2.92 -2.96
N GLU A 5 -0.58 -3.11 -2.79
CA GLU A 5 0.26 -3.65 -3.87
C GLU A 5 -0.24 -5.01 -4.39
N ASN A 6 -0.73 -5.88 -3.51
CA ASN A 6 -1.35 -7.15 -3.91
C ASN A 6 -2.63 -6.97 -4.75
N LEU A 7 -3.45 -5.95 -4.43
CA LEU A 7 -4.68 -5.65 -5.16
C LEU A 7 -4.40 -5.04 -6.53
N TRP A 8 -3.47 -4.09 -6.62
CA TRP A 8 -3.15 -3.39 -7.88
C TRP A 8 -2.04 -4.05 -8.70
N ARG A 9 -1.38 -5.09 -8.18
CA ARG A 9 -0.25 -5.81 -8.82
C ARG A 9 0.93 -4.91 -9.19
N ARG A 10 1.05 -3.76 -8.51
CA ARG A 10 2.14 -2.80 -8.64
C ARG A 10 2.30 -1.99 -7.36
N PRO A 11 3.49 -1.47 -7.05
CA PRO A 11 3.69 -0.60 -5.91
C PRO A 11 2.74 0.60 -5.96
N ILE A 12 2.03 0.86 -4.87
CA ILE A 12 1.03 1.95 -4.78
C ILE A 12 1.66 3.31 -4.40
N LEU A 13 2.85 3.29 -3.81
CA LEU A 13 3.57 4.48 -3.37
C LEU A 13 5.05 4.42 -3.80
N PRO A 14 5.35 4.37 -5.11
CA PRO A 14 6.72 4.21 -5.63
C PRO A 14 7.49 5.53 -5.67
N GLY A 15 7.82 6.11 -4.51
CA GLY A 15 8.63 7.32 -4.44
C GLY A 15 10.09 7.09 -4.82
N THR A 16 10.68 8.10 -5.46
CA THR A 16 12.09 8.09 -5.92
C THR A 16 13.01 8.93 -5.04
N THR A 17 12.44 9.84 -4.25
CA THR A 17 13.09 10.66 -3.22
C THR A 17 12.15 10.80 -2.03
N ASP A 18 12.64 11.22 -0.87
CA ASP A 18 11.78 11.40 0.32
C ASP A 18 10.64 12.39 0.08
N VAL A 19 10.90 13.48 -0.65
CA VAL A 19 9.90 14.48 -1.00
C VAL A 19 8.86 13.93 -1.98
N ASP A 20 9.29 13.18 -3.00
CA ASP A 20 8.38 12.51 -3.95
C ASP A 20 7.56 11.39 -3.27
N GLN A 21 8.16 10.67 -2.33
CA GLN A 21 7.48 9.66 -1.51
C GLN A 21 6.37 10.31 -0.67
N LEU A 22 6.65 11.44 -0.03
CA LEU A 22 5.64 12.21 0.68
C LEU A 22 4.55 12.68 -0.29
N GLU A 23 4.88 13.31 -1.41
CA GLU A 23 3.86 13.76 -2.38
C GLU A 23 2.89 12.63 -2.78
N LYS A 24 3.40 11.42 -3.04
CA LYS A 24 2.57 10.24 -3.36
C LYS A 24 1.70 9.79 -2.18
N ILE A 25 2.24 9.79 -0.96
CA ILE A 25 1.47 9.51 0.25
C ILE A 25 0.32 10.50 0.37
N TRP A 26 0.57 11.78 0.12
CA TRP A 26 -0.42 12.84 0.34
C TRP A 26 -1.52 12.79 -0.73
N GLN A 27 -1.16 12.47 -1.98
CA GLN A 27 -2.14 12.23 -3.06
C GLN A 27 -3.08 11.06 -2.76
N LEU A 28 -2.60 10.00 -2.11
CA LEU A 28 -3.40 8.82 -1.80
C LEU A 28 -4.17 8.97 -0.48
N CYS A 29 -3.46 9.28 0.60
CA CYS A 29 -3.98 9.31 1.98
C CYS A 29 -4.61 10.65 2.36
N GLY A 30 -4.41 11.69 1.55
CA GLY A 30 -4.77 13.08 1.84
C GLY A 30 -3.65 13.83 2.56
N THR A 31 -3.59 15.14 2.32
CA THR A 31 -2.63 16.03 2.98
C THR A 31 -2.98 16.18 4.47
N PRO A 32 -2.05 15.91 5.40
CA PRO A 32 -2.26 16.16 6.82
C PRO A 32 -2.59 17.63 7.11
N ASN A 33 -3.47 17.85 8.07
CA ASN A 33 -3.79 19.16 8.62
C ASN A 33 -3.99 19.06 10.13
N GLN A 34 -4.17 20.17 10.83
CA GLN A 34 -4.27 20.16 12.30
C GLN A 34 -5.47 19.37 12.87
N HIS A 35 -6.49 19.11 12.03
CA HIS A 35 -7.64 18.29 12.39
C HIS A 35 -7.37 16.79 12.17
N THR A 36 -6.74 16.42 11.05
CA THR A 36 -6.46 15.01 10.71
C THR A 36 -5.19 14.45 11.35
N TRP A 37 -4.20 15.32 11.62
CA TRP A 37 -2.99 14.98 12.36
C TRP A 37 -2.43 16.24 13.03
N SER A 38 -2.77 16.43 14.29
CA SER A 38 -2.34 17.58 15.07
C SER A 38 -0.82 17.60 15.27
N ASN A 39 -0.20 18.77 15.12
CA ASN A 39 1.24 19.02 15.26
C ASN A 39 2.12 18.21 14.30
N HIS A 40 1.59 17.72 13.17
CA HIS A 40 2.39 17.00 12.17
C HIS A 40 3.53 17.84 11.59
N ASP A 41 3.35 19.17 11.54
CA ASP A 41 4.32 20.16 11.06
C ASP A 41 5.44 20.45 12.06
N GLN A 42 5.31 19.98 13.30
CA GLN A 42 6.30 20.13 14.37
C GLN A 42 7.16 18.87 14.55
N LEU A 43 6.96 17.85 13.71
CA LEU A 43 7.74 16.62 13.79
C LEU A 43 9.21 16.86 13.39
N PRO A 44 10.17 16.12 13.98
CA PRO A 44 11.56 16.19 13.57
C PRO A 44 11.71 15.94 12.06
N GLY A 45 12.45 16.82 11.37
CA GLY A 45 12.63 16.74 9.92
C GLY A 45 11.58 17.49 9.10
N CYS A 46 10.59 18.14 9.74
CA CYS A 46 9.65 19.05 9.07
C CYS A 46 10.20 20.48 8.89
N GLU A 47 11.39 20.77 9.41
CA GLU A 47 12.07 22.06 9.30
C GLU A 47 12.35 22.42 7.83
N GLY A 48 11.85 23.57 7.38
CA GLY A 48 12.07 24.03 6.01
C GLY A 48 11.39 23.16 4.93
N VAL A 49 10.49 22.25 5.32
CA VAL A 49 9.77 21.40 4.37
C VAL A 49 8.89 22.26 3.47
N LYS A 50 8.97 21.98 2.17
CA LYS A 50 8.14 22.59 1.13
C LYS A 50 6.68 22.54 1.55
N ARG A 51 5.94 23.62 1.32
CA ARG A 51 4.47 23.57 1.34
C ARG A 51 4.04 22.59 0.25
N PHE A 52 3.64 21.39 0.66
CA PHE A 52 3.03 20.41 -0.23
C PHE A 52 1.65 20.91 -0.68
N ASN A 53 1.19 20.40 -1.81
CA ASN A 53 -0.16 20.64 -2.25
C ASN A 53 -1.18 20.04 -1.27
N GLN A 54 -2.38 20.61 -1.26
CA GLN A 54 -3.50 20.07 -0.49
C GLN A 54 -4.24 19.04 -1.34
N TYR A 55 -4.24 17.78 -0.88
CA TYR A 55 -4.91 16.67 -1.54
C TYR A 55 -6.05 16.14 -0.68
N PRO A 56 -7.24 15.88 -1.27
CA PRO A 56 -8.26 15.11 -0.60
C PRO A 56 -7.80 13.66 -0.45
N ARG A 57 -8.38 12.95 0.52
CA ARG A 57 -8.15 11.52 0.69
C ARG A 57 -8.82 10.71 -0.42
N TRP A 58 -8.07 9.83 -1.08
CA TRP A 58 -8.53 9.10 -2.27
C TRP A 58 -8.78 7.60 -2.05
N VAL A 59 -8.29 7.02 -0.94
CA VAL A 59 -8.34 5.57 -0.67
C VAL A 59 -9.76 4.97 -0.78
N LYS A 60 -10.81 5.72 -0.40
CA LYS A 60 -12.21 5.24 -0.47
C LYS A 60 -12.83 5.23 -1.87
N GLN A 61 -12.21 5.87 -2.86
CA GLN A 61 -12.82 6.08 -4.19
C GLN A 61 -12.72 4.86 -5.10
N VAL A 62 -12.02 3.80 -4.67
CA VAL A 62 -11.79 2.57 -5.44
C VAL A 62 -12.61 1.38 -4.92
N SER A 63 -13.58 1.62 -4.04
CA SER A 63 -14.40 0.58 -3.40
C SER A 63 -15.15 -0.31 -4.38
N GLU A 64 -15.62 0.25 -5.51
CA GLU A 64 -16.28 -0.51 -6.58
C GLU A 64 -15.36 -1.57 -7.22
N MET A 65 -14.05 -1.36 -7.20
CA MET A 65 -13.08 -2.29 -7.81
C MET A 65 -12.63 -3.41 -6.88
N ILE A 66 -12.54 -3.15 -5.57
CA ILE A 66 -11.91 -4.08 -4.60
C ILE A 66 -12.87 -4.58 -3.51
N GLY A 67 -14.11 -4.11 -3.49
CA GLY A 67 -15.10 -4.41 -2.46
C GLY A 67 -15.04 -3.42 -1.29
N VAL A 68 -16.19 -3.25 -0.63
CA VAL A 68 -16.37 -2.28 0.47
C VAL A 68 -15.47 -2.60 1.65
N GLU A 69 -15.46 -3.85 2.12
CA GLU A 69 -14.67 -4.27 3.30
C GLU A 69 -13.17 -4.17 3.07
N THR A 70 -12.69 -4.58 1.89
CA THR A 70 -11.29 -4.44 1.50
C THR A 70 -10.86 -2.99 1.48
N CYS A 71 -11.72 -2.12 0.92
CA CYS A 71 -11.46 -0.69 0.80
C CYS A 71 -11.43 -0.03 2.18
N ASP A 72 -12.36 -0.40 3.07
CA ASP A 72 -12.42 0.14 4.42
C ASP A 72 -11.22 -0.31 5.28
N LEU A 73 -10.81 -1.58 5.21
CA LEU A 73 -9.59 -2.05 5.87
C LEU A 73 -8.36 -1.29 5.34
N LEU A 74 -8.23 -1.17 4.02
CA LEU A 74 -7.11 -0.45 3.40
C LEU A 74 -7.08 1.02 3.82
N ASP A 75 -8.24 1.67 3.90
CA ASP A 75 -8.40 3.04 4.36
C ASP A 75 -7.88 3.19 5.81
N LYS A 76 -8.32 2.32 6.72
CA LYS A 76 -7.90 2.36 8.13
C LYS A 76 -6.43 1.96 8.35
N LEU A 77 -5.81 1.23 7.42
CA LEU A 77 -4.38 0.92 7.42
C LEU A 77 -3.50 2.04 6.82
N LEU A 78 -4.06 2.88 5.95
CA LEU A 78 -3.34 3.94 5.24
C LEU A 78 -3.70 5.32 5.80
N VAL A 79 -3.51 5.52 7.11
CA VAL A 79 -3.75 6.78 7.81
C VAL A 79 -2.41 7.47 8.12
N CYS A 80 -2.33 8.78 7.89
CA CYS A 80 -1.09 9.53 8.12
C CYS A 80 -0.75 9.65 9.61
N ASN A 81 -1.75 9.93 10.47
CA ASN A 81 -1.55 9.93 11.91
C ASN A 81 -1.40 8.49 12.43
N PRO A 82 -0.24 8.11 12.99
CA PRO A 82 -0.02 6.74 13.46
C PRO A 82 -0.95 6.31 14.59
N ARG A 83 -1.48 7.26 15.37
CA ARG A 83 -2.42 6.98 16.47
C ARG A 83 -3.80 6.55 15.99
N ASP A 84 -4.16 6.94 14.78
CA ASP A 84 -5.44 6.62 14.16
C ASP A 84 -5.35 5.40 13.23
N CYS A 85 -4.13 4.93 12.96
CA CYS A 85 -3.87 3.71 12.17
C CYS A 85 -4.19 2.47 13.00
N LEU A 86 -4.81 1.46 12.37
CA LEU A 86 -5.12 0.21 13.05
C LEU A 86 -3.86 -0.49 13.58
N THR A 87 -3.97 -1.01 14.79
CA THR A 87 -3.04 -2.01 15.29
C THR A 87 -3.24 -3.34 14.56
N ALA A 88 -2.24 -4.21 14.58
CA ALA A 88 -2.32 -5.54 13.97
C ALA A 88 -3.52 -6.35 14.51
N SER A 89 -3.77 -6.29 15.83
CA SER A 89 -4.90 -6.99 16.45
C SER A 89 -6.24 -6.46 15.96
N GLN A 90 -6.41 -5.14 15.85
CA GLN A 90 -7.64 -4.55 15.32
C GLN A 90 -7.83 -4.85 13.82
N ALA A 91 -6.74 -4.90 13.05
CA ALA A 91 -6.79 -5.25 11.64
C ALA A 91 -7.24 -6.70 11.43
N LEU A 92 -6.77 -7.65 12.26
CA LEU A 92 -7.18 -9.06 12.22
C LEU A 92 -8.65 -9.28 12.61
N ASP A 93 -9.22 -8.37 13.39
CA ASP A 93 -10.63 -8.38 13.80
C ASP A 93 -11.55 -7.65 12.80
N HIS A 94 -11.02 -7.18 11.67
CA HIS A 94 -11.82 -6.45 10.68
C HIS A 94 -12.71 -7.38 9.86
N ASP A 95 -13.90 -6.88 9.49
CA ASP A 95 -14.91 -7.57 8.64
C ASP A 95 -14.36 -8.07 7.29
N TYR A 96 -13.22 -7.56 6.85
CA TYR A 96 -12.53 -8.04 5.63
C TYR A 96 -12.17 -9.53 5.71
N PHE A 97 -11.83 -10.03 6.90
CA PHE A 97 -11.46 -11.43 7.10
C PHE A 97 -12.67 -12.36 7.32
N TRP A 98 -13.85 -11.80 7.55
CA TRP A 98 -15.06 -12.53 7.97
C TRP A 98 -16.24 -12.37 7.01
N THR A 99 -16.10 -11.54 5.98
CA THR A 99 -17.10 -11.32 4.93
C THR A 99 -16.79 -12.17 3.71
N ASP A 100 -17.83 -12.72 3.09
CA ASP A 100 -17.67 -13.49 1.86
C ASP A 100 -17.11 -12.64 0.69
N PRO A 101 -16.24 -13.21 -0.15
CA PRO A 101 -15.74 -14.57 -0.08
C PRO A 101 -14.67 -14.74 1.01
N LEU A 102 -14.81 -15.80 1.83
CA LEU A 102 -13.80 -16.18 2.80
C LEU A 102 -12.44 -16.53 2.13
N PRO A 103 -11.32 -16.47 2.88
CA PRO A 103 -10.01 -16.83 2.35
C PRO A 103 -10.01 -18.22 1.71
N ALA A 104 -9.33 -18.33 0.56
CA ALA A 104 -9.17 -19.61 -0.13
C ALA A 104 -8.50 -20.65 0.77
N ASP A 105 -8.92 -21.92 0.67
CA ASP A 105 -8.23 -23.03 1.34
C ASP A 105 -6.76 -23.05 0.87
N PRO A 106 -5.77 -22.97 1.77
CA PRO A 106 -4.36 -23.01 1.42
C PRO A 106 -3.97 -24.17 0.49
N LYS A 107 -4.69 -25.30 0.53
CA LYS A 107 -4.46 -26.46 -0.33
C LYS A 107 -4.83 -26.23 -1.80
N THR A 108 -5.65 -25.22 -2.08
CA THR A 108 -6.09 -24.84 -3.42
C THR A 108 -5.18 -23.79 -4.06
N LEU A 109 -4.27 -23.21 -3.29
CA LEU A 109 -3.35 -22.20 -3.79
C LEU A 109 -2.29 -22.86 -4.70
N PRO A 110 -1.89 -22.19 -5.79
CA PRO A 110 -0.80 -22.67 -6.64
C PRO A 110 0.52 -22.72 -5.87
N SER A 111 1.32 -23.76 -6.13
CA SER A 111 2.71 -23.83 -5.68
C SER A 111 3.58 -23.00 -6.62
N TYR A 112 4.42 -22.14 -6.07
CA TYR A 112 5.38 -21.35 -6.82
C TYR A 112 6.79 -21.86 -6.57
N GLU A 113 7.65 -21.77 -7.58
CA GLU A 113 9.08 -21.97 -7.39
C GLU A 113 9.63 -20.92 -6.42
N VAL A 114 10.69 -21.28 -5.70
CA VAL A 114 11.36 -20.39 -4.77
C VAL A 114 11.82 -19.15 -5.54
N SER A 115 11.34 -17.99 -5.10
CA SER A 115 11.41 -16.75 -5.86
C SER A 115 12.00 -15.65 -4.99
N HIS A 116 13.23 -15.87 -4.51
CA HIS A 116 13.91 -14.91 -3.65
C HIS A 116 14.25 -13.63 -4.44
N GLU A 117 14.12 -12.49 -3.79
CA GLU A 117 14.43 -11.19 -4.41
C GLU A 117 15.86 -11.14 -4.95
N PHE A 118 16.80 -11.80 -4.25
CA PHE A 118 18.20 -11.88 -4.64
C PHE A 118 18.38 -12.58 -5.99
N ASP A 119 17.66 -13.69 -6.22
CA ASP A 119 17.72 -14.48 -7.45
C ASP A 119 17.11 -13.72 -8.64
N LYS A 120 16.00 -13.00 -8.41
CA LYS A 120 15.31 -12.20 -9.44
C LYS A 120 16.14 -11.04 -9.95
N ARG A 121 16.94 -10.39 -9.09
CA ARG A 121 17.85 -9.30 -9.51
C ARG A 121 18.95 -9.82 -10.43
N GLY A 122 19.44 -11.04 -10.20
CA GLY A 122 20.39 -11.71 -11.08
C GLY A 122 19.79 -12.07 -12.45
N HIS A 123 18.55 -12.55 -12.48
CA HIS A 123 17.85 -12.88 -13.73
C HIS A 123 17.48 -11.67 -14.57
N ARG A 124 17.19 -10.52 -13.97
CA ARG A 124 16.85 -9.28 -14.70
C ARG A 124 18.02 -8.74 -15.55
N ASN A 125 19.25 -9.17 -15.26
CA ASN A 125 20.45 -8.87 -16.03
C ASN A 125 20.81 -9.94 -17.07
N GLN A 126 20.01 -11.01 -17.21
CA GLN A 126 20.18 -12.03 -18.24
C GLN A 126 19.15 -11.82 -19.34
N ALA A 127 19.60 -11.84 -20.60
CA ALA A 127 18.72 -11.73 -21.75
C ALA A 127 17.70 -12.90 -21.76
N PRO A 128 16.44 -12.67 -22.17
CA PRO A 128 15.46 -13.74 -22.24
C PRO A 128 15.95 -14.84 -23.16
N VAL A 129 15.98 -16.08 -22.67
CA VAL A 129 16.27 -17.25 -23.48
C VAL A 129 15.08 -17.45 -24.42
N GLY A 130 15.30 -17.24 -25.71
CA GLY A 130 14.28 -17.44 -26.73
C GLY A 130 13.76 -18.88 -26.74
N PRO A 131 12.55 -19.13 -27.28
CA PRO A 131 12.00 -20.47 -27.33
C PRO A 131 12.91 -21.40 -28.14
N PRO A 132 12.98 -22.70 -27.80
CA PRO A 132 13.77 -23.66 -28.56
C PRO A 132 13.26 -23.71 -30.01
N ILE A 133 14.19 -23.62 -30.95
CA ILE A 133 13.95 -23.73 -32.39
C ILE A 133 13.65 -25.22 -32.71
N PRO A 134 12.72 -25.55 -33.63
CA PRO A 134 12.25 -26.92 -33.87
C PRO A 134 13.34 -27.94 -34.22
#